data_AF-A0A3D2AX13-F1
#
_entry.id   AF-A0A3D2AX13-F1
#
_cell.length_a   1.000
_cell.length_b   1.000
_cell.length_c   1.000
_cell.angle_alpha   90.00
_cell.angle_beta   90.00
_cell.angle_gamma   90.00
#
_symmetry.space_group_name_H-M   'P 1'
#
loop_
_entity.id
_entity.type
_entity.pdbx_description
1 polymer ?
#
loop_
_entity_poly.entity_id
_entity_poly.type
_entity_poly.pdbx_seq_one_letter_code
_entity_poly.pdbx_strand_id
1 'polypeptide(L)' 'HNFVIGLHQEYPQVSYAAGFSGHGFKFCSTVGEVMADLAEYRESSNDISIFSPSRFH' A
#
# COMPACT_ATOMS: atom_id res chain seq x y z
N HIS A 1 -6.29 -7.13 11.94
CA HIS A 1 -6.63 -7.24 10.51
C HIS A 1 -6.47 -5.87 9.86
N ASN A 2 -5.24 -5.48 9.54
CA ASN A 2 -4.96 -4.18 8.95
C ASN A 2 -4.28 -4.40 7.61
N PHE A 3 -4.70 -3.64 6.60
CA PHE A 3 -4.06 -3.65 5.28
C PHE A 3 -2.60 -3.28 5.42
N VAL A 4 -1.77 -3.85 4.56
CA VAL A 4 -0.36 -3.45 4.43
C VAL A 4 -0.18 -2.95 3.02
N ILE A 5 0.19 -1.67 2.88
CA ILE A 5 0.43 -1.00 1.60
C ILE A 5 1.73 -0.21 1.75
N GLY A 6 2.66 -0.42 0.83
CA GLY A 6 3.92 0.33 0.85
C GLY A 6 4.97 -0.22 -0.10
N LEU A 7 6.17 0.34 0.03
CA LEU A 7 7.35 -0.04 -0.73
C LEU A 7 8.22 -1.00 0.07
N HIS A 8 8.91 -1.90 -0.63
CA HIS A 8 9.93 -2.73 -0.03
C HIS A 8 11.17 -1.88 0.32
N GLN A 9 11.63 -1.94 1.58
CA GLN A 9 12.75 -1.11 2.04
C GLN A 9 14.06 -1.38 1.29
N GLU A 10 14.33 -2.65 0.94
CA GLU A 10 15.55 -3.04 0.22
C GLU A 10 15.40 -3.09 -1.32
N TYR A 11 14.16 -3.07 -1.83
CA TYR A 11 13.88 -3.23 -3.27
C TYR A 11 12.91 -2.12 -3.74
N PRO A 12 13.41 -0.93 -4.07
CA PRO A 12 12.58 0.25 -4.36
C PRO A 12 11.63 0.11 -5.57
N GLN A 13 11.87 -0.88 -6.43
CA GLN A 13 11.02 -1.24 -7.56
C GLN A 13 9.84 -2.14 -7.19
N VAL A 14 9.75 -2.58 -5.92
CA VAL A 14 8.71 -3.48 -5.44
C VAL A 14 7.76 -2.71 -4.51
N SER A 15 6.51 -2.61 -4.94
CA SER A 15 5.37 -2.15 -4.14
C SER A 15 4.46 -3.35 -3.84
N TYR A 16 3.79 -3.34 -2.68
CA TYR A 16 2.86 -4.39 -2.31
C TYR A 16 1.64 -3.84 -1.60
N ALA A 17 0.51 -4.50 -1.83
CA ALA A 17 -0.74 -4.31 -1.13
C ALA A 17 -1.31 -5.66 -0.73
N ALA A 18 -1.40 -5.95 0.57
CA ALA A 18 -1.78 -7.25 1.09
C ALA A 18 -2.60 -7.16 2.38
N GLY A 19 -3.14 -8.30 2.83
CA GLY A 19 -3.88 -8.37 4.10
C GLY A 19 -5.33 -7.89 4.01
N PHE A 20 -5.94 -7.93 2.83
CA PHE A 20 -7.29 -7.40 2.57
C PHE A 20 -8.45 -8.07 3.34
N SER A 21 -8.20 -9.23 3.96
CA SER A 21 -9.05 -9.85 5.01
C SER A 21 -10.56 -9.82 4.72
N GLY A 22 -10.96 -10.04 3.45
CA GLY A 22 -12.36 -10.07 3.01
C GLY A 22 -13.07 -8.71 2.83
N HIS A 23 -12.40 -7.58 3.13
CA HIS A 23 -13.01 -6.24 3.08
C HIS A 23 -12.39 -5.31 2.02
N GLY A 24 -11.34 -5.77 1.33
CA GLY A 24 -10.62 -4.97 0.33
C GLY A 24 -11.46 -4.53 -0.87
N PHE A 25 -12.57 -5.22 -1.18
CA PHE A 25 -13.41 -4.87 -2.35
C PHE A 25 -13.95 -3.44 -2.29
N LYS A 26 -14.36 -2.96 -1.11
CA LYS A 26 -14.87 -1.59 -0.94
C LYS A 26 -13.82 -0.51 -1.14
N PHE A 27 -12.54 -0.86 -0.99
CA PHE A 27 -11.41 0.05 -1.10
C PHE A 27 -10.60 -0.19 -2.37
N CYS A 28 -11.05 -1.08 -3.26
CA CYS A 28 -10.29 -1.55 -4.41
C CYS A 28 -9.88 -0.40 -5.36
N SER A 29 -10.78 0.54 -5.63
CA SER A 29 -10.49 1.70 -6.48
C SER A 29 -9.40 2.59 -5.90
N THR A 30 -9.53 2.99 -4.63
CA THR A 30 -8.54 3.83 -3.93
C THR A 30 -7.21 3.12 -3.75
N VAL A 31 -7.22 1.82 -3.45
CA VAL A 31 -5.99 1.01 -3.37
C VAL A 31 -5.31 0.93 -4.73
N GLY A 32 -6.08 0.81 -5.82
CA GLY A 32 -5.54 0.82 -7.18
C GLY A 32 -4.86 2.12 -7.54
N GLU A 33 -5.48 3.26 -7.21
CA GLU A 33 -4.89 4.60 -7.39
C GLU A 33 -3.57 4.75 -6.62
N VAL A 34 -3.57 4.40 -5.33
CA VAL A 34 -2.36 4.40 -4.50
C VAL A 34 -1.26 3.52 -5.10
N MET A 35 -1.60 2.31 -5.57
CA MET A 35 -0.62 1.39 -6.13
C MET A 35 -0.06 1.87 -7.48
N ALA A 36 -0.84 2.60 -8.27
CA ALA A 36 -0.37 3.25 -9.50
C ALA A 36 0.63 4.36 -9.18
N ASP A 37 0.30 5.24 -8.22
CA ASP A 37 1.21 6.31 -7.77
C ASP A 37 2.51 5.74 -7.19
N LEU A 38 2.42 4.70 -6.35
CA LEU A 38 3.60 4.04 -5.78
C LEU A 38 4.48 3.37 -6.86
N ALA A 39 3.89 2.86 -7.94
CA ALA A 39 4.64 2.25 -9.03
C ALA A 39 5.35 3.29 -9.91
N GLU A 40 4.71 4.42 -10.18
CA GLU A 40 5.23 5.46 -11.07
C GLU A 40 6.17 6.43 -10.33
N TYR A 41 5.73 6.94 -9.18
CA TYR A 41 6.38 8.04 -8.47
C TYR A 41 7.07 7.61 -7.17
N ARG A 42 6.80 6.39 -6.68
CA ARG A 42 7.27 5.88 -5.37
C ARG A 42 6.76 6.69 -4.17
N GLU A 43 5.71 7.45 -4.39
CA GLU A 43 4.98 8.21 -3.39
C GLU A 43 3.49 8.15 -3.77
N SER A 44 2.61 8.48 -2.84
CA SER A 44 1.17 8.51 -3.06
C SER A 44 0.62 9.79 -2.46
N SER A 45 -0.30 10.44 -3.15
CA SER A 45 -0.98 11.64 -2.64
C SER A 45 -1.86 11.34 -1.42
N ASN A 46 -2.33 10.10 -1.30
CA ASN A 46 -3.07 9.62 -0.15
C ASN A 46 -2.12 9.28 1.01
N ASP A 47 -2.47 9.71 2.22
CA ASP A 47 -1.75 9.29 3.43
C ASP A 47 -2.03 7.80 3.74
N ILE A 48 -1.03 6.96 3.44
CA ILE A 48 -1.06 5.52 3.68
C ILE A 48 -0.21 5.10 4.88
N SER A 49 0.24 6.05 5.72
CA SER A 49 1.17 5.80 6.83
C SER A 49 0.64 4.74 7.80
N ILE A 50 -0.68 4.69 8.03
CA ILE A 50 -1.32 3.70 8.91
C ILE A 50 -1.27 2.26 8.37
N PHE A 51 -1.07 2.10 7.07
CA PHE A 51 -0.93 0.82 6.36
C PHE A 51 0.55 0.48 6.09
N SER A 52 1.48 1.31 6.54
CA SER A 52 2.90 1.10 6.30
C SER A 52 3.36 -0.24 6.89
N PRO A 53 4.15 -1.01 6.13
CA PRO A 53 4.76 -2.26 6.63
C PRO A 53 5.68 -2.03 7.83
N SER A 54 6.25 -0.83 7.97
CA SER A 54 7.10 -0.44 9.11
C SER A 54 6.33 -0.33 10.44
N ARG A 55 4.99 -0.49 10.45
CA ARG A 55 4.17 -0.43 11.67
C ARG A 55 4.27 -1.70 12.55
N PHE A 56 4.94 -2.75 12.08
CA PHE A 56 5.11 -4.03 12.80
C PHE A 56 6.53 -4.25 13.33
N HIS A 57 7.32 -3.17 13.51
CA HIS A 57 8.62 -3.24 14.19
C HIS A 57 8.51 -3.79 15.62
#